data_AF-A0A0K8S771-F1
#
_entry.id   AF-A0A0K8S771-F1
#
_cell.length_a   1.000
_cell.length_b   1.000
_cell.length_c   1.000
_cell.angle_alpha   90.00
_cell.angle_beta   90.00
_cell.angle_gamma   90.00
#
_symmetry.space_group_name_H-M   'P 1'
#
loop_
_entity.id
_entity.type
_entity.pdbx_description
1 polymer ?
#
loop_
_entity_poly.entity_id
_entity_poly.type
_entity_poly.pdbx_seq_one_letter_code
_entity_poly.pdbx_strand_id
1 'polypeptide(L)'
;QPDKHTRSMSLWRFLLLLLNDNNFCPRYIKWLDQREGVFKLMDTKGVAKLWGMQKNIPDMNYDTMSRSLRYYYKRGILTKVRGQMKVYKFQDPVKFTSLKETQDCHIRIEESAIQ
;
A
#
# COMPACT_ATOMS: atom_id res chain seq x y z
N GLN A 1 -28.25 -0.11 1.33
CA GLN A 1 -27.64 0.01 -0.02
C GLN A 1 -26.13 0.03 0.15
N PRO A 2 -25.33 -0.78 -0.55
CA PRO A 2 -23.88 -0.70 -0.39
C PRO A 2 -23.41 0.65 -0.95
N ASP A 3 -22.72 1.41 -0.11
CA ASP A 3 -22.29 2.78 -0.36
C ASP A 3 -21.48 2.87 -1.67
N LYS A 4 -21.89 3.79 -2.54
CA LYS A 4 -21.28 4.11 -3.84
C LYS A 4 -19.82 4.58 -3.73
N HIS A 5 -19.32 4.93 -2.54
CA HIS A 5 -17.94 5.32 -2.23
C HIS A 5 -17.01 4.13 -1.95
N THR A 6 -17.54 2.91 -1.79
CA THR A 6 -16.75 1.67 -1.67
C THR A 6 -16.12 1.19 -3.00
N ARG A 7 -16.19 2.01 -4.05
CA ARG A 7 -15.74 1.69 -5.41
C ARG A 7 -14.20 1.67 -5.50
N SER A 8 -13.66 0.49 -5.23
CA SER A 8 -12.33 -0.02 -5.60
C SER A 8 -11.13 0.64 -4.90
N MET A 9 -10.80 0.13 -3.72
CA MET A 9 -9.46 0.30 -3.15
C MET A 9 -8.38 -0.15 -4.16
N SER A 10 -7.38 0.71 -4.37
CA SER A 10 -6.19 0.45 -5.17
C SER A 10 -5.02 0.07 -4.28
N LEU A 11 -4.02 -0.64 -4.83
CA LEU A 11 -2.85 -1.06 -4.07
C LEU A 11 -2.08 0.15 -3.51
N TRP A 12 -1.91 1.23 -4.28
CA TRP A 12 -1.16 2.39 -3.78
C TRP A 12 -1.85 3.09 -2.60
N ARG A 13 -3.19 3.18 -2.58
CA ARG A 13 -3.95 3.72 -1.44
C ARG A 13 -3.81 2.81 -0.24
N PHE A 14 -3.94 1.51 -0.45
CA PHE A 14 -3.75 0.51 0.59
C PHE A 14 -2.37 0.58 1.24
N LEU A 15 -1.30 0.68 0.44
CA LEU A 15 0.06 0.82 0.97
C LEU A 15 0.24 2.09 1.78
N LEU A 16 -0.37 3.21 1.36
CA LEU A 16 -0.35 4.46 2.11
C LEU A 16 -1.08 4.35 3.45
N LEU A 17 -2.24 3.66 3.48
CA LEU A 17 -2.95 3.39 4.73
C LEU A 17 -2.11 2.53 5.68
N LEU A 18 -1.48 1.45 5.19
CA LEU A 18 -0.59 0.63 6.02
C LEU A 18 0.60 1.44 6.58
N LEU A 19 1.12 2.39 5.80
CA LEU A 19 2.24 3.25 6.20
C LEU A 19 1.88 4.26 7.30
N ASN A 20 0.58 4.59 7.43
CA ASN A 20 0.06 5.57 8.39
C ASN A 20 -0.63 4.92 9.59
N ASP A 21 -0.55 3.59 9.72
CA ASP A 21 -1.19 2.82 10.78
C ASP A 21 -0.15 2.02 11.58
N ASN A 22 -0.10 2.26 12.89
CA ASN A 22 0.88 1.67 13.80
C ASN A 22 0.68 0.16 14.01
N ASN A 23 -0.49 -0.40 13.69
CA ASN A 23 -0.72 -1.84 13.73
C ASN A 23 0.04 -2.56 12.61
N PHE A 24 0.37 -1.86 11.52
CA PHE A 24 1.03 -2.44 10.35
C PHE A 24 2.46 -1.91 10.12
N CYS A 25 2.71 -0.65 10.45
CA CYS A 25 4.00 0.03 10.35
C CYS A 25 4.70 0.01 11.72
N PRO A 26 5.98 -0.41 11.83
CA PRO A 26 6.92 -0.70 10.73
C PRO A 26 7.00 -2.18 10.33
N ARG A 27 6.20 -3.07 10.94
CA ARG A 27 6.31 -4.53 10.80
C ARG A 27 6.24 -5.00 9.35
N TYR A 28 5.23 -4.56 8.62
CA TYR A 28 4.96 -5.00 7.24
C TYR A 28 5.55 -4.05 6.21
N ILE A 29 5.51 -2.75 6.49
CA ILE A 29 5.93 -1.67 5.62
C ILE A 29 6.37 -0.50 6.48
N LYS A 30 7.35 0.31 6.02
CA LYS A 30 7.77 1.49 6.74
C LYS A 30 8.23 2.63 5.84
N TRP A 31 8.05 3.86 6.30
CA TRP A 31 8.73 5.02 5.74
C TRP A 31 10.24 4.90 5.99
N LEU A 32 11.03 5.15 4.94
CA LEU A 32 12.47 5.43 5.04
C LEU A 32 12.71 6.93 5.02
N ASP A 33 11.92 7.66 4.23
CA ASP A 33 11.84 9.11 4.22
C ASP A 33 10.40 9.50 3.88
N GLN A 34 9.63 9.92 4.89
CA GLN A 34 8.22 10.27 4.70
C GLN A 34 8.06 11.56 3.88
N ARG A 35 8.98 12.53 4.01
CA ARG A 35 8.91 13.80 3.30
C ARG A 35 9.13 13.58 1.81
N GLU A 36 10.08 12.73 1.46
CA GLU A 36 10.35 12.32 0.08
C GLU A 36 9.46 11.18 -0.42
N GLY A 37 8.55 10.65 0.41
CA GLY A 37 7.66 9.55 0.04
C GLY A 37 8.37 8.21 -0.21
N VAL A 38 9.57 8.00 0.35
CA VAL A 38 10.36 6.77 0.20
C VAL A 38 9.96 5.77 1.29
N PHE A 39 9.61 4.55 0.87
CA PHE A 39 9.21 3.48 1.79
C PHE A 39 9.79 2.13 1.38
N LYS A 40 9.83 1.20 2.35
CA LYS A 40 10.27 -0.18 2.17
C LYS A 40 9.18 -1.15 2.58
N LEU A 41 8.97 -2.19 1.78
CA LEU A 41 8.21 -3.37 2.20
C LEU A 41 9.13 -4.22 3.08
N MET A 42 8.79 -4.34 4.37
CA MET A 42 9.58 -5.07 5.36
C MET A 42 9.24 -6.57 5.34
N ASP A 43 7.96 -6.91 5.21
CA ASP A 43 7.49 -8.26 4.93
C ASP A 43 6.63 -8.28 3.66
N THR A 44 7.25 -8.66 2.55
CA THR A 44 6.55 -8.74 1.27
C THR A 44 5.45 -9.80 1.22
N LYS A 45 5.57 -10.88 2.01
CA LYS A 45 4.55 -11.94 2.06
C LYS A 45 3.35 -11.45 2.87
N GLY A 46 3.60 -10.87 4.04
CA GLY A 46 2.57 -10.26 4.87
C GLY A 46 1.80 -9.15 4.15
N VAL A 47 2.49 -8.20 3.51
CA VAL A 47 1.82 -7.14 2.74
C VAL A 47 0.95 -7.71 1.62
N ALA A 48 1.42 -8.74 0.90
CA ALA A 48 0.64 -9.39 -0.15
C ALA A 48 -0.60 -10.11 0.41
N LYS A 49 -0.47 -10.80 1.55
CA LYS A 49 -1.58 -11.46 2.25
C LYS A 49 -2.63 -10.44 2.70
N LEU A 50 -2.21 -9.34 3.33
CA LEU A 50 -3.10 -8.27 3.76
C LEU A 50 -3.81 -7.63 2.57
N TRP A 51 -3.10 -7.42 1.45
CA TRP A 51 -3.73 -6.95 0.21
C TRP A 51 -4.75 -7.93 -0.36
N GLY A 52 -4.44 -9.24 -0.31
CA GLY A 52 -5.37 -10.31 -0.67
C GLY A 52 -6.64 -10.27 0.16
N MET A 53 -6.53 -10.15 1.49
CA MET A 53 -7.66 -10.00 2.40
C MET A 53 -8.52 -8.77 2.04
N GLN A 54 -7.88 -7.61 1.85
CA GLN A 54 -8.57 -6.36 1.50
C GLN A 54 -9.36 -6.44 0.18
N LYS A 55 -8.91 -7.27 -0.78
CA LYS A 55 -9.54 -7.44 -2.09
C LYS A 55 -10.33 -8.72 -2.25
N ASN A 56 -10.40 -9.55 -1.22
CA ASN A 56 -10.94 -10.91 -1.27
C ASN A 56 -10.31 -11.77 -2.38
N ILE A 57 -8.96 -11.74 -2.46
CA ILE A 57 -8.14 -12.53 -3.38
C ILE A 57 -7.23 -13.43 -2.54
N PRO A 58 -7.62 -14.69 -2.22
CA PRO A 58 -6.92 -15.53 -1.25
C PRO A 58 -5.49 -15.89 -1.67
N ASP A 59 -5.24 -16.09 -2.97
CA ASP A 59 -3.92 -16.48 -3.51
C ASP A 59 -3.02 -15.29 -3.86
N MET A 60 -3.27 -14.13 -3.26
CA MET A 60 -2.43 -12.94 -3.47
C MET A 60 -1.01 -13.20 -2.94
N ASN A 61 -0.02 -13.04 -3.81
CA ASN A 61 1.39 -13.13 -3.47
C ASN A 61 2.17 -11.90 -3.96
N TYR A 62 3.42 -11.79 -3.51
CA TYR A 62 4.25 -10.64 -3.86
C TYR A 62 4.52 -10.54 -5.37
N ASP A 63 4.69 -11.64 -6.09
CA ASP A 63 4.99 -11.60 -7.52
C ASP A 63 3.82 -11.03 -8.32
N THR A 64 2.60 -11.42 -7.98
CA THR A 64 1.36 -10.86 -8.54
C THR A 64 1.17 -9.41 -8.12
N MET A 65 1.28 -9.09 -6.83
CA MET A 65 1.15 -7.72 -6.33
C MET A 65 2.18 -6.77 -6.96
N SER A 66 3.41 -7.26 -7.18
CA SER A 66 4.50 -6.48 -7.76
C SER A 66 4.26 -6.12 -9.23
N ARG A 67 3.39 -6.85 -9.96
CA ARG A 67 2.95 -6.44 -11.31
C ARG A 67 2.23 -5.09 -11.26
N SER A 68 1.35 -4.88 -10.28
CA SER A 68 0.68 -3.60 -10.06
C SER A 68 1.65 -2.49 -9.67
N LEU A 69 2.67 -2.79 -8.84
CA LEU A 69 3.72 -1.82 -8.52
C LEU A 69 4.49 -1.37 -9.76
N ARG A 70 4.83 -2.31 -10.66
CA ARG A 70 5.49 -1.97 -11.94
C ARG A 70 4.59 -1.13 -12.85
N TYR A 71 3.29 -1.42 -12.87
CA TYR A 71 2.33 -0.62 -13.63
C TYR A 71 2.28 0.83 -13.13
N TYR A 72 2.44 1.06 -11.82
CA TYR A 72 2.48 2.40 -11.24
C TYR A 72 3.69 3.24 -11.68
N TYR A 73 4.78 2.62 -12.15
CA TYR A 73 5.93 3.36 -12.68
C TYR A 73 5.58 4.13 -13.94
N LYS A 74 4.91 3.46 -14.88
CA LYS A 74 4.48 4.07 -16.15
C LYS A 74 3.42 5.16 -15.94
N ARG A 75 2.67 5.08 -14.84
CA ARG A 75 1.62 6.05 -14.48
C ARG A 75 2.11 7.22 -13.63
N GLY A 76 3.40 7.24 -13.27
CA GLY A 76 3.96 8.29 -12.42
C GLY A 76 3.39 8.30 -10.99
N ILE A 77 2.90 7.16 -10.49
CA ILE A 77 2.38 7.05 -9.11
C ILE A 77 3.51 6.67 -8.16
N LEU A 78 4.28 5.64 -8.54
CA LEU A 78 5.44 5.15 -7.80
C LEU A 78 6.67 5.13 -8.70
N THR A 79 7.83 5.07 -8.09
CA THR A 79 9.08 4.63 -8.75
C THR A 79 9.78 3.57 -7.92
N LYS A 80 10.61 2.78 -8.60
CA LYS A 80 11.54 1.86 -7.96
C LYS A 80 12.82 2.60 -7.59
N VAL A 81 13.23 2.56 -6.33
CA VAL A 81 14.57 3.02 -5.95
C VAL A 81 15.60 2.01 -6.44
N ARG A 82 16.49 2.42 -7.35
CA ARG A 82 17.51 1.54 -7.95
C ARG A 82 18.51 1.08 -6.87
N GLY A 83 19.03 -0.14 -7.01
CA GLY A 83 20.00 -0.72 -6.08
C GLY A 83 19.46 -1.15 -4.71
N GLN A 84 18.24 -0.73 -4.33
CA GLN A 84 17.68 -1.05 -3.02
C GLN A 84 16.58 -2.11 -3.10
N MET A 85 16.65 -3.16 -2.30
CA MET A 85 15.65 -4.22 -2.32
C MET A 85 14.33 -3.77 -1.68
N LYS A 86 13.22 -3.96 -2.41
CA LYS A 86 11.84 -3.69 -1.95
C LYS A 86 11.58 -2.25 -1.48
N VAL A 87 12.41 -1.31 -1.94
CA VAL A 87 12.25 0.13 -1.70
C VAL A 87 11.62 0.81 -2.91
N TYR A 88 10.64 1.67 -2.64
CA TYR A 88 9.84 2.41 -3.61
C TYR A 88 9.67 3.86 -3.14
N LYS A 89 9.35 4.76 -4.07
CA LYS A 89 9.09 6.18 -3.80
C LYS A 89 7.75 6.59 -4.43
N PHE A 90 6.89 7.26 -3.67
CA PHE A 90 5.75 8.00 -4.23
C PHE A 90 6.27 9.24 -4.95
N GLN A 91 5.80 9.48 -6.19
CA GLN A 91 6.32 10.59 -6.99
C GLN A 91 5.84 11.97 -6.54
N ASP A 92 4.67 12.06 -5.90
CA ASP A 92 4.08 13.32 -5.43
C ASP A 92 3.47 13.11 -4.03
N PRO A 93 4.29 13.03 -2.97
CA PRO A 93 3.82 12.72 -1.62
C PRO A 93 2.81 13.75 -1.10
N VAL A 94 2.94 15.03 -1.48
CA VAL A 94 2.01 16.10 -1.07
C VAL A 94 0.62 15.91 -1.67
N LYS A 95 0.55 15.52 -2.95
CA LYS A 95 -0.73 15.15 -3.55
C LYS A 95 -1.36 13.96 -2.83
N PHE A 96 -0.59 12.95 -2.45
CA PHE A 96 -1.17 11.75 -1.84
C PHE A 96 -1.64 11.93 -0.39
N THR A 97 -0.99 12.80 0.39
CA THR A 97 -1.42 13.12 1.76
C THR A 97 -2.59 14.11 1.83
N SER A 98 -2.80 14.90 0.77
CA SER A 98 -3.89 15.90 0.70
C SER A 98 -5.16 15.41 -0.02
N LEU A 99 -5.14 14.21 -0.61
CA LEU A 99 -6.33 13.64 -1.24
C LEU A 99 -7.38 13.32 -0.18
N LYS A 100 -8.47 14.11 -0.14
CA LYS A 100 -9.70 13.79 0.61
C LYS A 100 -10.19 12.36 0.37
N GLU A 101 -9.86 11.78 -0.79
CA GLU A 101 -10.16 10.37 -1.15
C GLU A 101 -9.59 9.31 -0.19
N THR A 102 -8.54 9.60 0.59
CA THR A 102 -8.02 8.65 1.59
C THR A 102 -8.82 8.65 2.88
N GLN A 103 -9.64 9.68 3.15
CA GLN A 103 -10.43 9.79 4.37
C GLN A 103 -11.61 8.80 4.40
N ASP A 104 -12.12 8.42 3.22
CA ASP A 104 -13.26 7.50 3.10
C ASP A 104 -12.85 6.02 2.93
N CYS A 105 -11.54 5.74 2.83
CA CYS A 105 -10.99 4.41 2.64
C CYS A 105 -10.33 3.89 3.92
N HIS A 106 -10.85 2.79 4.48
CA HIS A 106 -10.27 2.11 5.65
C HIS A 106 -9.78 0.71 5.30
N ILE A 107 -8.76 0.24 6.03
CA ILE A 107 -8.34 -1.16 6.03
C ILE A 107 -9.45 -1.97 6.72
N ARG A 108 -9.88 -3.07 6.09
CA ARG A 108 -10.99 -3.93 6.56
C ARG A 108 -10.49 -5.24 7.17
N ILE A 109 -9.28 -5.21 7.72
CA ILE A 109 -8.60 -6.38 8.26
C ILE A 109 -8.73 -6.29 9.78
N GLU A 110 -9.37 -7.29 10.38
CA GLU A 110 -9.49 -7.37 11.84
C GLU A 110 -8.11 -7.52 12.48
N GLU A 111 -7.92 -6.93 13.67
CA GLU A 111 -6.67 -7.07 14.43
C GLU A 111 -6.31 -8.53 14.72
N SER A 112 -7.32 -9.38 14.91
CA SER A 112 -7.18 -10.84 15.08
C SER A 112 -6.46 -11.53 13.90
N ALA A 113 -6.54 -10.96 12.70
CA ALA A 113 -5.88 -11.46 11.49
C ALA A 113 -4.44 -10.94 11.33
N ILE A 114 -4.04 -9.94 12.14
CA ILE A 114 -2.70 -9.37 12.21
C ILE A 114 -1.86 -10.19 13.21
N GLN A 115 -1.53 -11.43 12.84
CA GLN A 115 -0.59 -12.28 13.59
C GLN A 115 0.84 -11.79 13.44
#